data_AF-H8XPA0-F1
#
_entry.id   AF-H8XPA0-F1
#
_cell.length_a   1.000
_cell.length_b   1.000
_cell.length_c   1.000
_cell.angle_alpha   90.00
_cell.angle_beta   90.00
_cell.angle_gamma   90.00
#
_symmetry.space_group_name_H-M   'P 1'
#
loop_
_entity.id
_entity.type
_entity.pdbx_description
1 polymer ?
#
loop_
_entity_poly.entity_id
_entity_poly.type
_entity_poly.pdbx_seq_one_letter_code
_entity_poly.pdbx_strand_id
1 'polypeptide(L)'
;MQRIETGYIGNDEWLETSKELVNSSNIICLTKDNYKTCDYNPLIWFGTNLTQFLSRIGDSEVCPLFGKHINNIDDFAYQLCRTIPWGFETGRNLNSVYDVILNFTTQPRNRYFIWYDAQHLFHSDRELFDGLFERLIVASYLNSNGKATHDYQVNQKVILLFDDTCENEISDLLNVNYYTPSIFDNFDTEEKYDVLHKQTLVIIK
;
A
#
# COMPACT_ATOMS: atom_id res chain seq x y z
N MET A 1 2.06 -10.51 -13.45
CA MET A 1 0.95 -10.09 -12.60
C MET A 1 0.36 -11.33 -11.93
N GLN A 2 0.35 -11.37 -10.60
CA GLN A 2 -0.39 -12.39 -9.85
C GLN A 2 -1.82 -11.86 -9.67
N ARG A 3 -2.82 -12.71 -9.87
CA ARG A 3 -4.23 -12.39 -9.69
C ARG A 3 -4.82 -13.35 -8.67
N ILE A 4 -5.48 -12.81 -7.67
CA ILE A 4 -6.16 -13.58 -6.62
C ILE A 4 -7.64 -13.22 -6.66
N GLU A 5 -8.51 -14.21 -6.73
CA GLU A 5 -9.95 -14.00 -6.56
C GLU A 5 -10.31 -14.51 -5.17
N THR A 6 -10.90 -13.66 -4.31
CA THR A 6 -11.31 -14.13 -2.99
C THR A 6 -12.46 -15.11 -3.14
N GLY A 7 -12.45 -16.18 -2.34
CA GLY A 7 -13.64 -17.00 -2.09
C GLY A 7 -14.74 -16.18 -1.42
N TYR A 8 -15.88 -16.80 -1.10
CA TYR A 8 -16.96 -16.10 -0.38
C TYR A 8 -16.43 -15.57 0.95
N ILE A 9 -16.42 -14.25 1.06
CA ILE A 9 -16.02 -13.53 2.25
C ILE A 9 -16.91 -13.93 3.42
N GLY A 10 -16.34 -14.60 4.43
CA GLY A 10 -17.06 -15.07 5.63
C GLY A 10 -16.84 -16.55 6.01
N ASN A 11 -16.20 -17.36 5.16
CA ASN A 11 -15.85 -18.76 5.45
C ASN A 11 -14.35 -18.93 5.75
N ASP A 12 -13.92 -20.11 6.23
CA ASP A 12 -12.50 -20.42 6.53
C ASP A 12 -11.53 -20.20 5.35
N GLU A 13 -12.04 -20.24 4.10
CA GLU A 13 -11.30 -19.89 2.88
C GLU A 13 -10.68 -18.49 2.92
N TRP A 14 -11.31 -17.54 3.62
CA TRP A 14 -10.80 -16.18 3.85
C TRP A 14 -9.42 -16.17 4.52
N LEU A 15 -9.21 -17.05 5.51
CA LEU A 15 -8.00 -17.07 6.30
C LEU A 15 -6.81 -17.53 5.47
N GLU A 16 -7.02 -18.52 4.60
CA GLU A 16 -5.99 -19.01 3.68
C GLU A 16 -5.66 -17.96 2.60
N THR A 17 -6.67 -17.30 2.03
CA THR A 17 -6.43 -16.17 1.12
C THR A 17 -5.67 -15.02 1.83
N SER A 18 -6.00 -14.72 3.08
CA SER A 18 -5.29 -13.69 3.86
C SER A 18 -3.81 -14.01 4.06
N LYS A 19 -3.46 -15.28 4.29
CA LYS A 19 -2.05 -15.72 4.38
C LYS A 19 -1.32 -15.59 3.04
N GLU A 20 -1.98 -15.93 1.93
CA GLU A 20 -1.41 -15.76 0.60
C GLU A 20 -1.14 -14.28 0.30
N LEU A 21 -2.05 -13.38 0.68
CA LEU A 21 -1.89 -11.92 0.58
C LEU A 21 -0.73 -11.41 1.46
N VAL A 22 -0.54 -11.96 2.66
CA VAL A 22 0.64 -11.67 3.50
C VAL A 22 1.96 -12.12 2.86
N ASN A 23 1.93 -13.01 1.86
CA ASN A 23 3.13 -13.46 1.14
C ASN A 23 3.28 -12.85 -0.26
N SER A 24 2.26 -12.18 -0.81
CA SER A 24 2.30 -11.56 -2.15
C SER A 24 3.14 -10.28 -2.22
N SER A 25 3.24 -9.65 -3.39
CA SER A 25 3.77 -8.28 -3.51
C SER A 25 2.76 -7.25 -2.96
N ASN A 26 3.02 -5.96 -3.18
CA ASN A 26 2.03 -4.89 -2.95
C ASN A 26 0.70 -5.20 -3.67
N ILE A 27 -0.41 -4.81 -3.06
CA ILE A 27 -1.73 -5.32 -3.39
C ILE A 27 -2.62 -4.18 -3.84
N ILE A 28 -3.34 -4.40 -4.94
CA ILE A 28 -4.45 -3.54 -5.37
C ILE A 28 -5.72 -4.38 -5.35
N CYS A 29 -6.68 -3.99 -4.53
CA CYS A 29 -7.96 -4.67 -4.38
C CYS A 29 -9.07 -3.88 -5.06
N LEU A 30 -9.88 -4.59 -5.84
CA LEU A 30 -11.11 -4.08 -6.44
C LEU A 30 -12.28 -4.95 -5.99
N THR A 31 -13.48 -4.40 -5.95
CA THR A 31 -14.71 -5.21 -5.92
C THR A 31 -15.48 -5.00 -7.22
N LYS A 32 -16.06 -6.07 -7.78
CA LYS A 32 -16.92 -5.89 -8.96
C LYS A 32 -18.30 -5.40 -8.52
N ASP A 33 -18.92 -4.55 -9.35
CA ASP A 33 -20.23 -3.94 -9.03
C ASP A 33 -21.33 -4.97 -8.79
N ASN A 34 -21.27 -6.12 -9.47
CA ASN A 34 -22.24 -7.20 -9.29
C ASN A 34 -22.17 -7.89 -7.92
N TYR A 35 -21.14 -7.60 -7.11
CA TYR A 35 -21.00 -8.09 -5.73
C TYR A 35 -21.34 -7.02 -4.69
N LYS A 36 -21.52 -5.76 -5.10
CA LYS A 36 -22.00 -4.70 -4.22
C LYS A 36 -23.53 -4.77 -4.11
N THR A 37 -24.05 -4.59 -2.90
CA THR A 37 -25.48 -4.36 -2.67
C THR A 37 -25.67 -3.00 -2.01
N CYS A 38 -26.92 -2.54 -1.89
CA CYS A 38 -27.21 -1.29 -1.17
C CYS A 38 -26.77 -1.32 0.31
N ASP A 39 -26.74 -2.51 0.92
CA ASP A 39 -26.47 -2.69 2.35
C ASP A 39 -25.10 -3.33 2.63
N TYR A 40 -24.40 -3.82 1.60
CA TYR A 40 -23.15 -4.56 1.75
C TYR A 40 -22.12 -4.20 0.70
N ASN A 41 -20.93 -3.86 1.20
CA ASN A 41 -19.75 -3.66 0.40
C ASN A 41 -18.67 -4.68 0.80
N PRO A 42 -18.41 -5.70 -0.04
CA PRO A 42 -17.40 -6.72 0.23
C PRO A 42 -16.01 -6.15 0.51
N LEU A 43 -15.63 -5.05 -0.15
CA LEU A 43 -14.31 -4.44 0.00
C LEU A 43 -14.12 -3.78 1.37
N ILE A 44 -15.17 -3.14 1.89
CA ILE A 44 -15.15 -2.55 3.25
C ILE A 44 -14.99 -3.65 4.29
N TRP A 45 -15.77 -4.74 4.15
CA TRP A 45 -15.66 -5.89 5.05
C TRP A 45 -14.27 -6.51 4.98
N PHE A 46 -13.76 -6.75 3.76
CA PHE A 46 -12.43 -7.29 3.49
C PHE A 46 -11.35 -6.45 4.16
N GLY A 47 -11.33 -5.15 3.86
CA GLY A 47 -10.32 -4.24 4.38
C GLY A 47 -10.35 -4.19 5.90
N THR A 48 -11.53 -4.14 6.49
CA THR A 48 -11.68 -4.12 7.96
C THR A 48 -11.16 -5.41 8.59
N ASN A 49 -11.55 -6.58 8.07
CA ASN A 49 -11.09 -7.86 8.59
C ASN A 49 -9.59 -8.08 8.37
N LEU A 50 -9.05 -7.64 7.23
CA LEU A 50 -7.63 -7.70 6.95
C LEU A 50 -6.83 -6.87 7.96
N THR A 51 -7.23 -5.63 8.20
CA THR A 51 -6.61 -4.76 9.23
C THR A 51 -6.61 -5.44 10.60
N GLN A 52 -7.73 -6.03 11.01
CA GLN A 52 -7.84 -6.74 12.29
C GLN A 52 -6.96 -7.99 12.33
N PHE A 53 -6.90 -8.75 11.24
CA PHE A 53 -6.06 -9.94 11.13
C PHE A 53 -4.58 -9.57 11.23
N LEU A 54 -4.12 -8.59 10.45
CA LEU A 54 -2.74 -8.13 10.43
C LEU A 54 -2.32 -7.52 11.77
N SER A 55 -3.21 -6.80 12.45
CA SER A 55 -2.93 -6.21 13.77
C SER A 55 -2.73 -7.25 14.87
N ARG A 56 -3.25 -8.48 14.68
CA ARG A 56 -3.05 -9.61 15.59
C ARG A 56 -1.74 -10.36 15.33
N ILE A 57 -1.11 -10.13 14.18
CA ILE A 57 0.22 -10.66 13.88
C ILE A 57 1.20 -9.85 14.73
N GLY A 58 1.85 -10.49 15.70
CA GLY A 58 2.89 -9.84 16.50
C GLY A 58 3.97 -9.18 15.62
N ASP A 59 4.65 -8.18 16.17
CA ASP A 59 5.70 -7.41 15.49
C ASP A 59 5.25 -6.77 14.17
N SER A 60 3.96 -6.45 14.04
CA SER A 60 3.39 -5.80 12.86
C SER A 60 2.88 -4.40 13.17
N GLU A 61 3.22 -3.46 12.31
CA GLU A 61 2.58 -2.14 12.24
C GLU A 61 1.52 -2.15 11.15
N VAL A 62 0.30 -1.77 11.48
CA VAL A 62 -0.78 -1.60 10.51
C VAL A 62 -1.18 -0.14 10.48
N CYS A 63 -1.02 0.49 9.33
CA CYS A 63 -1.15 1.92 9.10
C CYS A 63 -2.33 2.17 8.15
N PRO A 64 -3.57 2.26 8.66
CA PRO A 64 -4.73 2.56 7.85
C PRO A 64 -4.74 4.04 7.42
N LEU A 65 -4.97 4.30 6.13
CA LEU A 65 -5.12 5.63 5.55
C LEU A 65 -6.52 5.70 4.91
N PHE A 66 -7.32 6.68 5.31
CA PHE A 66 -8.70 6.86 4.86
C PHE A 66 -8.76 7.88 3.73
N GLY A 67 -8.82 7.39 2.49
CA GLY A 67 -8.75 8.17 1.24
C GLY A 67 -9.83 9.21 1.08
N LYS A 68 -11.06 8.96 1.55
CA LYS A 68 -12.16 9.96 1.59
C LYS A 68 -11.81 11.24 2.36
N HIS A 69 -10.78 11.19 3.21
CA HIS A 69 -10.30 12.33 4.00
C HIS A 69 -8.93 12.83 3.53
N ILE A 70 -8.50 12.47 2.31
CA ILE A 70 -7.22 12.89 1.73
C ILE A 70 -7.52 13.67 0.44
N ASN A 71 -7.52 15.00 0.52
CA ASN A 71 -7.80 15.87 -0.63
C ASN A 71 -6.53 16.57 -1.15
N ASN A 72 -5.45 16.51 -0.39
CA ASN A 72 -4.19 17.15 -0.68
C ASN A 72 -3.07 16.47 0.11
N ILE A 73 -1.83 16.92 -0.08
CA ILE A 73 -0.67 16.35 0.57
C ILE A 73 -0.65 16.57 2.09
N ASP A 74 -1.26 17.65 2.58
CA ASP A 74 -1.33 17.94 4.01
C ASP A 74 -2.24 16.95 4.73
N ASP A 75 -3.38 16.59 4.14
CA ASP A 75 -4.30 15.59 4.65
C ASP A 75 -3.64 14.20 4.70
N PHE A 76 -2.91 13.83 3.64
CA PHE A 76 -2.17 12.57 3.59
C PHE A 76 -1.10 12.53 4.69
N ALA A 77 -0.26 13.56 4.76
CA ALA A 77 0.81 13.67 5.75
C ALA A 77 0.24 13.68 7.18
N TYR A 78 -0.90 14.34 7.41
CA TYR A 78 -1.57 14.34 8.70
C TYR A 78 -1.95 12.91 9.15
N GLN A 79 -2.60 12.13 8.28
CA GLN A 79 -2.95 10.75 8.60
C GLN A 79 -1.71 9.86 8.79
N LEU A 80 -0.68 10.08 7.97
CA LEU A 80 0.58 9.34 8.07
C LEU A 80 1.28 9.59 9.43
N CYS A 81 1.36 10.84 9.89
CA CYS A 81 1.91 11.17 11.22
C CYS A 81 1.08 10.63 12.40
N ARG A 82 -0.16 10.19 12.16
CA ARG A 82 -1.01 9.53 13.17
C ARG A 82 -0.94 8.01 13.12
N THR A 83 -0.33 7.44 12.09
CA THR A 83 -0.19 5.99 11.91
C THR A 83 1.23 5.49 12.10
N ILE A 84 2.22 6.36 11.92
CA ILE A 84 3.64 6.09 12.19
C ILE A 84 4.16 7.15 13.15
N PRO A 85 4.96 6.78 14.17
CA PRO A 85 5.55 7.75 15.08
C PRO A 85 6.42 8.77 14.33
N TRP A 86 5.89 9.98 14.16
CA TRP A 86 6.63 11.14 13.65
C TRP A 86 6.27 12.40 14.43
N GLY A 87 7.29 13.09 14.95
CA GLY A 87 7.13 14.25 15.83
C GLY A 87 7.31 15.62 15.18
N PHE A 88 7.37 15.75 13.84
CA PHE A 88 7.61 17.05 13.19
C PHE A 88 6.39 17.55 12.39
N GLU A 89 6.08 18.85 12.52
CA GLU A 89 4.90 19.47 11.90
C GLU A 89 5.19 20.15 10.54
N THR A 90 6.45 20.38 10.19
CA THR A 90 6.83 21.35 9.13
C THR A 90 7.39 20.72 7.86
N GLY A 91 6.86 21.17 6.70
CA GLY A 91 7.33 20.82 5.36
C GLY A 91 6.64 19.58 4.81
N ARG A 92 5.39 19.70 4.35
CA ARG A 92 4.62 18.57 3.82
C ARG A 92 4.70 18.56 2.30
N ASN A 93 5.75 17.94 1.80
CA ASN A 93 5.91 17.64 0.38
C ASN A 93 6.15 16.12 0.20
N LEU A 94 6.21 15.67 -1.05
CA LEU A 94 6.37 14.24 -1.37
C LEU A 94 7.65 13.64 -0.78
N ASN A 95 8.75 14.40 -0.72
CA ASN A 95 10.00 13.93 -0.15
C ASN A 95 9.87 13.74 1.36
N SER A 96 9.22 14.69 2.05
CA SER A 96 8.98 14.56 3.49
C SER A 96 8.08 13.37 3.79
N VAL A 97 6.98 13.19 3.03
CA VAL A 97 6.16 11.97 3.14
C VAL A 97 7.00 10.70 2.98
N TYR A 98 7.88 10.68 1.98
CA TYR A 98 8.76 9.55 1.71
C TYR A 98 9.75 9.26 2.85
N ASP A 99 10.37 10.30 3.41
CA ASP A 99 11.28 10.17 4.56
C ASP A 99 10.60 9.48 5.74
N VAL A 100 9.30 9.77 5.96
CA VAL A 100 8.57 9.12 7.04
C VAL A 100 8.14 7.68 6.72
N ILE A 101 7.80 7.38 5.47
CA ILE A 101 7.50 6.01 5.05
C ILE A 101 8.75 5.13 5.26
N LEU A 102 9.94 5.69 5.06
CA LEU A 102 11.24 5.06 5.33
C LEU A 102 11.65 5.06 6.81
N ASN A 103 10.82 5.55 7.73
CA ASN A 103 11.18 5.64 9.15
C ASN A 103 11.21 4.25 9.83
N PHE A 104 12.20 4.03 10.70
CA PHE A 104 12.40 2.76 11.42
C PHE A 104 12.36 2.90 12.96
N THR A 105 11.74 3.93 13.51
CA THR A 105 11.73 4.25 14.95
C THR A 105 11.28 3.07 15.83
N THR A 106 10.26 2.35 15.37
CA THR A 106 9.61 1.23 16.06
C THR A 106 10.12 -0.14 15.64
N GLN A 107 10.91 -0.20 14.56
CA GLN A 107 11.54 -1.42 14.02
C GLN A 107 10.59 -2.64 13.92
N PRO A 108 9.39 -2.50 13.33
CA PRO A 108 8.50 -3.66 13.24
C PRO A 108 9.07 -4.70 12.28
N ARG A 109 8.71 -5.97 12.47
CA ARG A 109 9.05 -7.01 11.50
C ARG A 109 8.26 -6.82 10.21
N ASN A 110 6.99 -6.45 10.31
CA ASN A 110 6.11 -6.19 9.17
C ASN A 110 5.46 -4.82 9.29
N ARG A 111 5.29 -4.12 8.16
CA ARG A 111 4.52 -2.87 8.11
C ARG A 111 3.52 -2.92 6.96
N TYR A 112 2.27 -2.60 7.24
CA TYR A 112 1.19 -2.64 6.24
C TYR A 112 0.54 -1.27 6.14
N PHE A 113 0.73 -0.58 5.01
CA PHE A 113 -0.08 0.58 4.65
C PHE A 113 -1.35 0.09 3.97
N ILE A 114 -2.51 0.45 4.51
CA ILE A 114 -3.81 0.08 3.95
C ILE A 114 -4.54 1.35 3.58
N TRP A 115 -4.57 1.67 2.29
CA TRP A 115 -5.22 2.87 1.77
C TRP A 115 -6.65 2.55 1.35
N TYR A 116 -7.60 2.88 2.23
CA TYR A 116 -9.03 2.79 1.97
C TYR A 116 -9.47 3.89 1.02
N ASP A 117 -10.45 3.62 0.17
CA ASP A 117 -11.04 4.61 -0.74
C ASP A 117 -9.97 5.33 -1.60
N ALA A 118 -8.97 4.58 -2.07
CA ALA A 118 -7.84 5.14 -2.83
C ALA A 118 -8.29 5.86 -4.11
N GLN A 119 -9.43 5.44 -4.68
CA GLN A 119 -10.05 6.06 -5.85
C GLN A 119 -10.35 7.55 -5.67
N HIS A 120 -10.57 8.02 -4.43
CA HIS A 120 -10.92 9.41 -4.16
C HIS A 120 -9.84 10.36 -4.66
N LEU A 121 -8.58 10.14 -4.24
CA LEU A 121 -7.46 10.96 -4.68
C LEU A 121 -7.06 10.63 -6.12
N PHE A 122 -7.08 9.34 -6.49
CA PHE A 122 -6.79 8.88 -7.84
C PHE A 122 -7.63 9.58 -8.93
N HIS A 123 -8.91 9.84 -8.67
CA HIS A 123 -9.79 10.55 -9.60
C HIS A 123 -9.75 12.08 -9.47
N SER A 124 -9.52 12.61 -8.25
CA SER A 124 -9.58 14.06 -8.01
C SER A 124 -8.25 14.79 -8.27
N ASP A 125 -7.12 14.15 -7.98
CA ASP A 125 -5.77 14.67 -8.19
C ASP A 125 -4.80 13.53 -8.52
N ARG A 126 -4.80 13.16 -9.80
CA ARG A 126 -4.03 12.02 -10.30
C ARG A 126 -2.52 12.20 -10.12
N GLU A 127 -2.00 13.42 -10.31
CA GLU A 127 -0.58 13.72 -10.18
C GLU A 127 -0.10 13.50 -8.74
N LEU A 128 -0.85 14.02 -7.77
CA LEU A 128 -0.53 13.80 -6.35
C LEU A 128 -0.67 12.32 -5.97
N PHE A 129 -1.72 11.64 -6.46
CA PHE A 129 -1.89 10.20 -6.21
C PHE A 129 -0.68 9.41 -6.73
N ASP A 130 -0.28 9.61 -7.98
CA ASP A 130 0.82 8.88 -8.60
C ASP A 130 2.13 9.12 -7.85
N GLY A 131 2.39 10.37 -7.43
CA GLY A 131 3.55 10.71 -6.61
C GLY A 131 3.57 10.01 -5.25
N LEU A 132 2.43 9.95 -4.56
CA LEU A 132 2.32 9.24 -3.27
C LEU A 132 2.41 7.72 -3.44
N PHE A 133 1.76 7.18 -4.46
CA PHE A 133 1.78 5.77 -4.80
C PHE A 133 3.20 5.29 -5.11
N GLU A 134 3.93 6.00 -5.97
CA GLU A 134 5.33 5.71 -6.27
C GLU A 134 6.16 5.64 -4.98
N ARG A 135 6.06 6.65 -4.11
CA ARG A 135 6.84 6.69 -2.87
C ARG A 135 6.51 5.55 -1.92
N LEU A 136 5.26 5.14 -1.82
CA LEU A 136 4.86 3.97 -1.04
C LEU A 136 5.43 2.66 -1.63
N ILE A 137 5.34 2.48 -2.95
CA ILE A 137 5.81 1.27 -3.63
C ILE A 137 7.34 1.14 -3.59
N VAL A 138 8.05 2.23 -3.90
CA VAL A 138 9.52 2.29 -3.85
C VAL A 138 10.00 2.05 -2.42
N ALA A 139 9.41 2.72 -1.42
CA ALA A 139 9.79 2.49 -0.02
C ALA A 139 9.51 1.06 0.43
N SER A 140 8.38 0.47 0.01
CA SER A 140 8.07 -0.93 0.28
C SER A 140 9.17 -1.86 -0.24
N TYR A 141 9.63 -1.63 -1.47
CA TYR A 141 10.74 -2.39 -2.04
C TYR A 141 12.04 -2.21 -1.25
N LEU A 142 12.45 -0.96 -0.98
CA LEU A 142 13.70 -0.69 -0.28
C LEU A 142 13.70 -1.28 1.14
N ASN A 143 12.62 -1.07 1.89
CA ASN A 143 12.49 -1.58 3.27
C ASN A 143 12.47 -3.10 3.30
N SER A 144 11.70 -3.72 2.40
CA SER A 144 11.55 -5.18 2.35
C SER A 144 12.78 -5.91 1.85
N ASN A 145 13.73 -5.21 1.22
CA ASN A 145 15.01 -5.78 0.78
C ASN A 145 16.20 -5.30 1.62
N GLY A 146 15.97 -4.58 2.73
CA GLY A 146 17.04 -4.06 3.57
C GLY A 146 17.95 -3.06 2.84
N LYS A 147 17.42 -2.35 1.85
CA LYS A 147 18.16 -1.35 1.05
C LYS A 147 18.01 0.08 1.56
N ALA A 148 17.02 0.32 2.42
CA ALA A 148 16.78 1.63 3.04
C ALA A 148 17.62 1.87 4.31
N THR A 149 18.22 0.82 4.88
CA THR A 149 19.04 0.88 6.10
C THR A 149 19.99 -0.32 6.17
N HIS A 150 21.08 -0.20 6.93
CA HIS A 150 22.09 -1.25 7.08
C HIS A 150 21.74 -2.32 8.13
N ASP A 151 20.93 -1.95 9.13
CA ASP A 151 20.85 -2.72 10.38
C ASP A 151 19.55 -3.52 10.53
N TYR A 152 18.52 -3.22 9.73
CA TYR A 152 17.18 -3.80 9.86
C TYR A 152 16.46 -3.92 8.53
N GLN A 153 15.57 -4.91 8.43
CA GLN A 153 14.71 -5.13 7.27
C GLN A 153 13.27 -5.15 7.77
N VAL A 154 12.43 -4.31 7.17
CA VAL A 154 11.00 -4.27 7.48
C VAL A 154 10.26 -4.80 6.26
N ASN A 155 9.53 -5.91 6.44
CA ASN A 155 8.63 -6.42 5.40
C ASN A 155 7.46 -5.45 5.25
N GLN A 156 7.64 -4.45 4.39
CA GLN A 156 6.68 -3.38 4.18
C GLN A 156 5.82 -3.67 2.96
N LYS A 157 4.50 -3.58 3.13
CA LYS A 157 3.52 -3.73 2.06
C LYS A 157 2.57 -2.55 1.98
N VAL A 158 2.10 -2.31 0.77
CA VAL A 158 1.08 -1.33 0.43
C VAL A 158 -0.13 -2.09 -0.11
N ILE A 159 -1.29 -1.82 0.45
CA ILE A 159 -2.58 -2.42 0.08
C ILE A 159 -3.52 -1.28 -0.26
N LEU A 160 -3.93 -1.16 -1.52
CA LEU A 160 -4.88 -0.14 -1.96
C LEU A 160 -6.24 -0.78 -2.17
N LEU A 161 -7.27 -0.16 -1.60
CA LEU A 161 -8.67 -0.60 -1.74
C LEU A 161 -9.41 0.43 -2.60
N PHE A 162 -9.75 0.02 -3.82
CA PHE A 162 -10.51 0.81 -4.78
C PHE A 162 -11.95 0.31 -4.82
N ASP A 163 -12.85 1.11 -4.25
CA ASP A 163 -14.26 0.72 -4.17
C ASP A 163 -14.99 0.97 -5.47
N ASP A 164 -14.73 2.09 -6.14
CA ASP A 164 -15.48 2.54 -7.31
C ASP A 164 -14.55 2.78 -8.51
N THR A 165 -13.85 1.71 -8.92
CA THR A 165 -12.87 1.78 -10.02
C THR A 165 -12.79 0.41 -10.70
N CYS A 166 -12.74 0.40 -12.03
CA CYS A 166 -12.65 -0.85 -12.78
C CYS A 166 -11.19 -1.27 -13.06
N GLU A 167 -11.00 -2.56 -13.41
CA GLU A 167 -9.68 -3.15 -13.67
C GLU A 167 -8.90 -2.42 -14.78
N ASN A 168 -9.60 -1.87 -15.78
CA ASN A 168 -8.96 -1.14 -16.88
C ASN A 168 -8.35 0.19 -16.42
N GLU A 169 -8.98 0.87 -15.46
CA GLU A 169 -8.55 2.19 -14.99
C GLU A 169 -7.26 2.12 -14.18
N ILE A 170 -7.04 1.03 -13.44
CA ILE A 170 -5.83 0.81 -12.62
C ILE A 170 -4.77 -0.02 -13.34
N SER A 171 -4.97 -0.32 -14.62
CA SER A 171 -4.13 -1.28 -15.36
C SER A 171 -2.68 -0.81 -15.47
N ASP A 172 -2.47 0.50 -15.52
CA ASP A 172 -1.18 1.15 -15.47
C ASP A 172 -0.48 0.93 -14.12
N LEU A 173 -1.21 1.00 -13.00
CA LEU A 173 -0.66 0.79 -11.64
C LEU A 173 -0.15 -0.64 -11.38
N LEU A 174 -0.52 -1.63 -12.20
CA LEU A 174 -0.21 -3.05 -11.96
C LEU A 174 1.18 -3.48 -12.42
N ASN A 175 1.80 -2.73 -13.34
CA ASN A 175 3.15 -3.00 -13.82
C ASN A 175 3.84 -1.67 -14.16
N VAL A 176 4.36 -0.99 -13.14
CA VAL A 176 5.08 0.28 -13.31
C VAL A 176 6.57 0.07 -13.04
N ASN A 177 7.41 0.67 -13.89
CA ASN A 177 8.83 0.81 -13.61
C ASN A 177 9.02 2.07 -12.78
N TYR A 178 9.65 1.94 -11.61
CA TYR A 178 10.02 3.08 -10.80
C TYR A 178 11.53 3.17 -10.67
N TYR A 179 12.00 4.40 -10.65
CA TYR A 179 13.36 4.70 -10.27
C TYR A 179 13.53 4.37 -8.78
N THR A 180 14.42 3.43 -8.49
CA THR A 180 14.75 2.97 -7.13
C THR A 180 16.19 3.32 -6.81
N PRO A 181 16.46 4.52 -6.24
CA PRO A 181 17.78 4.85 -5.78
C PRO A 181 18.11 3.98 -4.57
N SER A 182 19.09 3.08 -4.69
CA SER A 182 19.66 2.42 -3.53
C SER A 182 20.61 3.39 -2.85
N ILE A 183 20.52 3.51 -1.52
CA ILE A 183 21.45 4.35 -0.74
C ILE A 183 22.82 3.67 -0.63
N PHE A 184 22.90 2.35 -0.84
CA PHE A 184 24.10 1.54 -0.58
C PHE A 184 24.64 0.81 -1.80
N ASP A 185 23.85 0.64 -2.86
CA ASP A 185 24.32 -0.03 -4.07
C ASP A 185 24.94 1.01 -5.01
N ASN A 186 26.20 0.78 -5.41
CA ASN A 186 26.80 1.47 -6.54
C ASN A 186 26.32 0.79 -7.82
N PHE A 187 25.50 1.48 -8.61
CA PHE A 187 25.07 0.98 -9.91
C PHE A 187 25.82 1.66 -11.04
N ASP A 188 26.49 0.86 -11.88
CA ASP A 188 27.34 1.38 -12.97
C ASP A 188 26.57 2.04 -14.14
N THR A 189 25.24 1.86 -14.24
CA THR A 189 24.41 2.35 -15.37
C THR A 189 23.00 2.75 -14.92
N GLU A 190 22.41 3.78 -15.53
CA GLU A 190 21.05 4.30 -15.22
C GLU A 190 19.94 3.24 -15.37
N GLU A 191 20.07 2.31 -16.33
CA GLU A 191 19.12 1.19 -16.50
C GLU A 191 19.06 0.24 -15.29
N LYS A 192 20.04 0.26 -14.38
CA LYS A 192 20.02 -0.55 -13.15
C LYS A 192 19.14 0.05 -12.05
N TYR A 193 18.70 1.30 -12.19
CA TYR A 193 17.91 1.99 -11.18
C TYR A 193 16.41 1.80 -11.40
N ASP A 194 15.97 1.58 -12.64
CA ASP A 194 14.57 1.32 -12.95
C ASP A 194 14.21 -0.14 -12.64
N VAL A 195 13.45 -0.33 -11.57
CA VAL A 195 12.98 -1.65 -11.15
C VAL A 195 11.51 -1.78 -11.54
N LEU A 196 11.18 -2.89 -12.23
CA LEU A 196 9.80 -3.24 -12.50
C LEU A 196 9.13 -3.73 -11.21
N HIS A 197 8.21 -2.93 -10.69
CA HIS A 197 7.38 -3.33 -9.54
C HIS A 197 6.10 -3.97 -10.06
N LYS A 198 5.89 -5.23 -9.70
CA LYS A 198 4.67 -5.98 -10.02
C LYS A 198 3.74 -6.00 -8.82
N GLN A 199 2.56 -5.45 -8.98
CA GLN A 199 1.51 -5.47 -7.97
C GLN A 199 0.62 -6.71 -8.19
N THR A 200 0.04 -7.19 -7.10
CA THR A 200 -0.92 -8.28 -7.09
C THR A 200 -2.31 -7.69 -7.17
N LEU A 201 -3.06 -8.06 -8.21
CA LEU A 201 -4.47 -7.66 -8.34
C LEU A 201 -5.33 -8.64 -7.57
N VAL A 202 -6.20 -8.13 -6.70
CA VAL A 202 -7.14 -8.94 -5.93
C VAL A 202 -8.55 -8.51 -6.29
N ILE A 203 -9.34 -9.46 -6.78
CA ILE A 203 -10.74 -9.25 -7.09
C ILE A 203 -11.56 -9.81 -5.93
N ILE A 204 -12.23 -8.89 -5.25
CA ILE A 204 -13.10 -9.17 -4.12
C ILE A 204 -14.49 -9.59 -4.62
N LYS A 205 -15.01 -10.68 -4.06
CA LYS A 205 -16.33 -11.27 -4.34
C LYS A 205 -17.23 -11.27 -3.11
#